data_AF-A0A2T2TBW1-F1
#
_entry.id   AF-A0A2T2TBW1-F1
#
_cell.length_a   1.000
_cell.length_b   1.000
_cell.length_c   1.000
_cell.angle_alpha   90.00
_cell.angle_beta   90.00
_cell.angle_gamma   90.00
#
_symmetry.space_group_name_H-M   'P 1'
#
loop_
_entity.id
_entity.type
_entity.pdbx_description
1 polymer ?
#
loop_
_entity_poly.entity_id
_entity_poly.type
_entity_poly.pdbx_seq_one_letter_code
_entity_poly.pdbx_strand_id
1 'polypeptide(L)'
;MFSPSRLRCFGALLALVLLVITVPLEAQAQEARQSALREAFAAGDARAVLQRAAEHVEVGLLGNSSQYSRSQAVYVLDTFFDDHPPRR
;
A
#
# COMPACT_ATOMS: atom_id res chain seq x y z
N MET A 1 25.21 -43.84 -6.39
CA MET A 1 25.16 -43.35 -7.78
C MET A 1 23.91 -42.48 -7.93
N PHE A 2 24.01 -41.18 -7.60
CA PHE A 2 22.86 -40.25 -7.65
C PHE A 2 22.74 -39.69 -9.08
N SER A 3 21.58 -39.89 -9.70
CA SER A 3 21.33 -39.48 -11.09
C SER A 3 21.16 -37.94 -11.16
N PRO A 4 21.92 -37.22 -12.00
CA PRO A 4 21.96 -35.75 -12.04
C PRO A 4 20.63 -35.09 -12.44
N SER A 5 19.71 -35.86 -13.04
CA SER A 5 18.36 -35.43 -13.41
C SER A 5 17.43 -35.27 -12.20
N ARG A 6 17.60 -36.08 -11.15
CA ARG A 6 16.77 -35.97 -9.93
C ARG A 6 17.07 -34.69 -9.14
N LEU A 7 18.33 -34.25 -9.14
CA LEU A 7 18.76 -33.02 -8.47
C LEU A 7 18.23 -31.76 -9.17
N ARG A 8 18.16 -31.77 -10.51
CA ARG A 8 17.61 -30.66 -11.32
C ARG A 8 16.08 -30.56 -11.17
N CYS A 9 15.37 -31.68 -11.15
CA CYS A 9 13.93 -31.70 -10.90
C CYS A 9 13.59 -31.19 -9.49
N PHE A 10 14.34 -31.58 -8.46
CA PHE A 10 14.13 -31.07 -7.10
C PHE A 10 14.34 -29.57 -6.99
N GLY A 11 15.38 -29.02 -7.63
CA GLY A 11 15.62 -27.57 -7.66
C GLY A 11 14.49 -26.80 -8.34
N ALA A 12 13.97 -27.32 -9.46
CA ALA A 12 12.82 -26.72 -10.15
C ALA A 12 11.54 -26.77 -9.32
N LEU A 13 11.30 -27.88 -8.61
CA LEU A 13 10.11 -28.05 -7.77
C LEU A 13 10.16 -27.16 -6.53
N LEU A 14 11.34 -27.02 -5.91
CA LEU A 14 11.55 -26.10 -4.79
C LEU A 14 11.36 -24.64 -5.22
N ALA A 15 11.89 -24.25 -6.38
CA ALA A 15 11.70 -22.90 -6.92
C ALA A 15 10.22 -22.61 -7.25
N LEU A 16 9.50 -23.59 -7.81
CA LEU A 16 8.07 -23.47 -8.08
C LEU A 16 7.25 -23.33 -6.79
N VAL A 17 7.56 -24.13 -5.76
CA VAL A 17 6.88 -24.02 -4.45
C VAL A 17 7.18 -22.68 -3.79
N LEU A 18 8.43 -22.20 -3.82
CA LEU A 18 8.79 -20.88 -3.30
C LEU A 18 8.04 -19.76 -4.04
N LEU A 19 7.93 -19.83 -5.37
CA LEU A 19 7.17 -18.87 -6.17
C LEU A 19 5.68 -18.88 -5.83
N VAL A 20 5.08 -20.06 -5.64
CA VAL A 20 3.66 -20.22 -5.29
C VAL A 20 3.35 -19.66 -3.89
N ILE A 21 4.32 -19.65 -2.98
CA ILE A 21 4.14 -19.15 -1.61
C ILE A 21 4.40 -17.64 -1.50
N THR A 22 5.37 -17.08 -2.22
CA THR A 22 5.72 -15.65 -2.08
C THR A 22 4.71 -14.70 -2.75
N VAL A 23 4.21 -15.04 -3.93
CA VAL A 23 3.23 -14.22 -4.67
C VAL A 23 1.94 -13.92 -3.87
N PRO A 24 1.26 -14.91 -3.25
CA PRO A 24 0.01 -14.64 -2.54
C PRO A 24 0.22 -13.84 -1.24
N LEU A 25 1.41 -13.88 -0.63
CA LEU A 25 1.67 -13.14 0.60
C LEU A 25 1.76 -11.63 0.35
N GLU A 26 2.46 -11.22 -0.71
CA GLU A 26 2.57 -9.82 -1.09
C GLU A 26 1.22 -9.26 -1.58
N ALA A 27 0.46 -10.07 -2.32
CA ALA A 27 -0.87 -9.71 -2.79
C ALA A 27 -1.83 -9.43 -1.62
N GLN A 28 -1.89 -10.32 -0.62
CA GLN A 28 -2.70 -10.13 0.58
C GLN A 28 -2.27 -8.91 1.39
N ALA A 29 -0.96 -8.70 1.55
CA ALA A 29 -0.43 -7.52 2.24
C ALA A 29 -0.73 -6.21 1.49
N GLN A 30 -0.80 -6.25 0.16
CA GLN A 30 -1.22 -5.10 -0.65
C GLN A 30 -2.71 -4.81 -0.49
N GLU A 31 -3.54 -5.84 -0.53
CA GLU A 31 -4.99 -5.70 -0.36
C GLU A 31 -5.35 -5.14 1.02
N ALA A 32 -4.72 -5.66 2.08
CA ALA A 32 -4.89 -5.16 3.44
C ALA A 32 -4.45 -3.68 3.59
N ARG A 33 -3.40 -3.27 2.86
CA ARG A 33 -2.97 -1.87 2.82
C ARG A 33 -3.99 -0.98 2.10
N GLN A 34 -4.52 -1.46 0.98
CA GLN A 34 -5.54 -0.74 0.22
C GLN A 34 -6.86 -0.64 0.97
N SER A 35 -7.27 -1.68 1.71
CA SER A 35 -8.47 -1.65 2.54
C SER A 35 -8.31 -0.66 3.69
N ALA A 36 -7.18 -0.69 4.40
CA ALA A 36 -6.89 0.27 5.47
C ALA A 36 -6.87 1.71 4.95
N LEU A 37 -6.30 1.95 3.76
CA LEU A 37 -6.29 3.28 3.15
C LEU A 37 -7.72 3.74 2.78
N ARG A 38 -8.54 2.85 2.20
CA ARG A 38 -9.95 3.13 1.90
C ARG A 38 -10.73 3.48 3.17
N GLU A 39 -10.50 2.74 4.24
CA GLU A 39 -11.16 2.95 5.53
C GLU A 39 -10.75 4.28 6.16
N ALA A 40 -9.47 4.65 6.06
CA ALA A 40 -8.98 5.96 6.50
C ALA A 40 -9.65 7.12 5.74
N PHE A 41 -9.79 7.02 4.41
CA PHE A 41 -10.53 7.99 3.62
C PHE A 41 -12.01 8.05 4.00
N ALA A 42 -12.66 6.90 4.20
CA ALA A 42 -14.07 6.83 4.60
C ALA A 42 -14.31 7.40 6.01
N ALA A 43 -13.30 7.34 6.89
CA ALA A 43 -13.32 7.90 8.23
C ALA A 43 -12.92 9.39 8.27
N GLY A 44 -12.38 9.95 7.18
CA GLY A 44 -11.78 11.29 7.19
C GLY A 44 -10.52 11.38 8.05
N ASP A 45 -9.81 10.27 8.29
CA ASP A 45 -8.61 10.25 9.12
C ASP A 45 -7.36 10.58 8.28
N ALA A 46 -7.02 11.87 8.19
CA ALA A 46 -5.86 12.37 7.46
C ALA A 46 -4.53 11.75 7.92
N ARG A 47 -4.40 11.46 9.22
CA ARG A 47 -3.17 10.85 9.77
C ARG A 47 -3.02 9.41 9.32
N ALA A 48 -4.12 8.64 9.31
CA ALA A 48 -4.13 7.27 8.82
C ALA A 48 -3.89 7.22 7.30
N VAL A 49 -4.48 8.14 6.52
CA VAL A 49 -4.25 8.25 5.07
C VAL A 49 -2.76 8.41 4.77
N LEU A 50 -2.09 9.30 5.50
CA LEU A 50 -0.68 9.60 5.28
C LEU A 50 0.27 8.74 6.12
N GLN A 51 -0.21 7.71 6.84
CA GLN A 51 0.60 6.97 7.82
C GLN A 51 1.88 6.32 7.23
N ARG A 52 1.86 5.98 5.95
CA ARG A 52 3.00 5.36 5.25
C ARG A 52 3.46 6.15 4.03
N ALA A 53 3.04 7.41 3.93
CA ALA A 53 3.48 8.28 2.87
C ALA A 53 4.96 8.66 3.03
N ALA A 54 5.60 9.03 1.92
CA ALA A 54 6.93 9.60 1.92
C ALA A 54 6.97 10.90 2.75
N GLU A 55 8.19 11.37 3.06
CA GLU A 55 8.39 12.62 3.80
C GLU A 55 7.79 13.83 3.06
N HIS A 56 7.80 13.80 1.73
CA HIS A 56 7.19 14.80 0.87
C HIS A 56 6.17 14.14 -0.05
N VAL A 57 5.01 14.78 -0.20
CA VAL A 57 3.89 14.29 -0.99
C VAL A 57 3.31 15.41 -1.83
N GLU A 58 2.81 15.04 -3.00
CA GLU A 58 1.94 15.91 -3.77
C GLU A 58 0.50 15.71 -3.31
N VAL A 59 -0.18 16.80 -2.95
CA VAL A 59 -1.60 16.81 -2.61
C VAL A 59 -2.34 17.58 -3.70
N GLY A 60 -3.25 16.89 -4.38
CA GLY A 60 -4.14 17.46 -5.40
C GLY A 60 -5.56 17.58 -4.87
N LEU A 61 -6.07 18.81 -4.73
CA LEU A 61 -7.44 19.10 -4.29
C LEU A 61 -8.11 20.06 -5.26
N LEU A 62 -9.33 19.71 -5.70
CA LEU A 62 -10.19 20.58 -6.53
C LEU A 62 -9.50 21.16 -7.78
N GLY A 63 -8.61 20.37 -8.41
CA GLY A 63 -7.89 20.76 -9.62
C GLY A 63 -6.56 21.49 -9.39
N ASN A 64 -6.20 21.79 -8.15
CA ASN A 64 -4.90 22.36 -7.80
C ASN A 64 -4.02 21.30 -7.11
N SER A 65 -2.76 21.18 -7.51
CA SER A 65 -1.79 20.33 -6.81
C SER A 65 -0.60 21.13 -6.29
N SER A 66 -0.05 20.68 -5.17
CA SER A 66 1.13 21.29 -4.55
C SER A 66 1.89 20.25 -3.75
N GLN A 67 3.20 20.45 -3.61
CA GLN A 67 4.03 19.59 -2.77
C GLN A 67 4.04 20.09 -1.33
N TYR A 68 3.95 19.15 -0.41
CA TYR A 68 3.94 19.40 1.02
C TYR A 68 4.84 18.38 1.71
N SER A 69 5.44 18.79 2.83
CA SER A 69 5.90 17.81 3.80
C SER A 69 4.72 17.00 4.32
N ARG A 70 4.98 15.79 4.80
CA ARG A 70 3.95 14.88 5.31
C ARG A 70 3.13 15.49 6.45
N SER A 71 3.75 16.27 7.34
CA SER A 71 3.06 16.96 8.42
C SER A 71 2.14 18.06 7.88
N GLN A 72 2.59 18.86 6.92
CA GLN A 72 1.75 19.86 6.25
C GLN A 72 0.58 19.21 5.51
N ALA A 73 0.83 18.11 4.80
CA ALA A 73 -0.20 17.37 4.08
C ALA A 73 -1.29 16.82 5.01
N VAL A 74 -0.93 16.41 6.24
CA VAL A 74 -1.93 16.03 7.27
C VAL A 74 -2.86 17.21 7.55
N TYR A 75 -2.33 18.41 7.81
CA TYR A 75 -3.17 19.59 8.07
C TYR A 75 -4.08 19.95 6.88
N VAL A 76 -3.54 19.88 5.66
CA VAL A 76 -4.31 20.17 4.44
C VAL A 76 -5.46 19.19 4.27
N LEU A 77 -5.22 17.89 4.46
CA LEU A 77 -6.26 16.87 4.33
C LEU A 77 -7.28 16.92 5.47
N ASP A 78 -6.84 17.20 6.70
CA ASP A 78 -7.71 17.35 7.87
C ASP A 78 -8.71 18.50 7.66
N THR A 79 -8.19 19.67 7.25
CA THR A 79 -9.02 20.83 6.90
C THR A 79 -9.99 20.50 5.76
N PHE A 80 -9.50 19.78 4.74
CA PHE A 80 -10.35 19.40 3.61
C PHE A 80 -11.49 18.46 4.03
N PHE A 81 -11.22 17.47 4.90
CA PHE A 81 -12.25 16.56 5.40
C PHE A 81 -13.23 17.24 6.36
N ASP A 82 -12.79 18.24 7.14
CA ASP A 82 -13.68 19.06 7.96
C ASP A 82 -14.67 19.86 7.10
N ASP A 83 -14.19 20.48 6.02
CA ASP A 83 -15.02 21.25 5.09
C ASP A 83 -15.89 20.34 4.19
N HIS A 84 -15.39 19.13 3.90
CA HIS A 84 -16.01 18.17 2.98
C HIS A 84 -16.07 16.77 3.62
N PRO A 85 -16.95 16.58 4.63
CA PRO A 85 -16.99 15.32 5.36
C PRO A 85 -17.32 14.14 4.44
N PRO A 86 -16.53 13.05 4.48
CA PRO A 86 -16.76 11.90 3.62
C PRO A 86 -18.10 11.24 3.91
N ARG A 87 -18.84 10.91 2.85
CA ARG A 87 -20.11 10.17 2.95
C ARG A 87 -19.80 8.67 2.87
N ARG A 88 -20.35 7.88 3.80
CA ARG A 88 -20.27 6.42 3.76
C ARG A 88 -21.11 5.82 2.65
#